data_AF-A0A7C3BZ86-F1
#
_entry.id   AF-A0A7C3BZ86-F1
#
_cell.length_a   1.000
_cell.length_b   1.000
_cell.length_c   1.000
_cell.angle_alpha   90.00
_cell.angle_beta   90.00
_cell.angle_gamma   90.00
#
_symmetry.space_group_name_H-M   'P 1'
#
loop_
_entity.id
_entity.type
_entity.pdbx_description
1 polymer ?
#
loop_
_entity_poly.entity_id
_entity_poly.type
_entity_poly.pdbx_seq_one_letter_code
_entity_poly.pdbx_strand_id
1 'polypeptide(L)'
;KVGIFRNGDDLQAAVNELEELYKRSKNIEVFRSKSRAANPALVNAYRTQKMLKVALTVAYGALLRTESRGAHSREDFPSRDDENWLKRTITSWPDEHQTLPSVTYEDIEIETMEMPPGFRGYGKDMIKHNHLTPDAQQRVDRLREQLKKEGKDRFEIQNALMPFMDKLPKKYQGRNERLGENV
;
A
#
# COMPACT_ATOMS: atom_id res chain seq x y z
N LYS A 1 18.29 -8.01 2.98
CA LYS A 1 17.51 -8.47 1.81
C LYS A 1 16.25 -7.62 1.56
N VAL A 2 15.35 -7.40 2.54
CA VAL A 2 14.12 -6.58 2.36
C VAL A 2 14.22 -5.22 3.07
N GLY A 3 15.23 -4.42 2.73
CA GLY A 3 15.55 -3.17 3.41
C GLY A 3 14.97 -1.91 2.74
N ILE A 4 15.71 -0.79 2.86
CA ILE A 4 15.45 0.46 2.13
C ILE A 4 15.63 0.22 0.62
N PHE A 5 16.81 -0.28 0.24
CA PHE A 5 17.12 -0.70 -1.13
C PHE A 5 16.92 -2.21 -1.28
N ARG A 6 16.47 -2.61 -2.46
CA ARG A 6 16.08 -3.97 -2.79
C ARG A 6 16.41 -4.25 -4.26
N ASN A 7 16.74 -5.49 -4.57
CA ASN A 7 16.90 -5.99 -5.93
C ASN A 7 16.25 -7.38 -6.04
N GLY A 8 15.97 -7.83 -7.27
CA GLY A 8 15.28 -9.10 -7.51
C GLY A 8 15.97 -10.32 -6.89
N ASP A 9 17.29 -10.40 -7.00
CA ASP A 9 18.07 -11.54 -6.53
C ASP A 9 18.00 -11.69 -5.00
N ASP A 10 18.23 -10.59 -4.27
CA ASP A 10 18.14 -10.57 -2.81
C ASP A 10 16.72 -10.84 -2.32
N LEU A 11 15.71 -10.32 -3.03
CA LEU A 11 14.31 -10.53 -2.69
C LEU A 11 13.90 -11.99 -2.92
N GLN A 12 14.32 -12.60 -4.02
CA GLN A 12 14.08 -14.02 -4.30
C GLN A 12 14.77 -14.89 -3.23
N ALA A 13 16.02 -14.58 -2.89
CA ALA A 13 16.74 -15.27 -1.82
C ALA A 13 16.05 -15.11 -0.46
N ALA A 14 15.44 -13.96 -0.16
CA ALA A 14 14.67 -13.76 1.07
C ALA A 14 13.39 -14.59 1.10
N VAL A 15 12.65 -14.63 -0.02
CA VAL A 15 11.42 -15.42 -0.13
C VAL A 15 11.72 -16.90 0.08
N ASN A 16 12.74 -17.42 -0.60
CA ASN A 16 13.14 -18.83 -0.48
C ASN A 16 13.50 -19.20 0.97
N GLU A 17 14.33 -18.38 1.63
CA GLU A 17 14.74 -18.61 3.02
C GLU A 17 13.56 -18.51 4.00
N LEU A 18 12.69 -17.52 3.84
CA LEU A 18 11.50 -17.35 4.67
C LEU A 18 10.50 -18.50 4.50
N GLU A 19 10.35 -19.02 3.28
CA GLU A 19 9.47 -20.16 3.00
C GLU A 19 10.01 -21.44 3.66
N GLU A 20 11.32 -21.66 3.58
CA GLU A 20 11.97 -22.78 4.27
C GLU A 20 11.83 -22.65 5.79
N LEU A 21 12.09 -21.46 6.36
CA LEU A 21 11.88 -21.19 7.77
C LEU A 21 10.43 -21.40 8.20
N TYR A 22 9.46 -21.00 7.36
CA TYR A 22 8.05 -21.26 7.62
C TYR A 22 7.74 -22.75 7.67
N LYS A 23 8.24 -23.55 6.71
CA LYS A 23 8.11 -25.02 6.72
C LYS A 23 8.74 -25.63 7.98
N ARG A 24 9.95 -25.20 8.35
CA ARG A 24 10.66 -25.66 9.56
C ARG A 24 9.93 -25.28 10.85
N SER A 25 9.29 -24.11 10.88
CA SER A 25 8.57 -23.62 12.07
C SER A 25 7.36 -24.49 12.48
N LYS A 26 6.88 -25.37 11.58
CA LYS A 26 5.84 -26.36 11.88
C LYS A 26 6.34 -27.49 12.80
N ASN A 27 7.65 -27.65 12.94
CA ASN A 27 8.30 -28.70 13.73
C ASN A 27 9.06 -28.14 14.95
N ILE A 28 8.58 -27.03 15.54
CA ILE A 28 9.19 -26.46 16.76
C ILE A 28 8.82 -27.31 17.98
N GLU A 29 9.83 -27.83 18.68
CA GLU A 29 9.66 -28.47 19.97
C GLU A 29 9.74 -27.42 21.11
N VAL A 30 8.76 -27.45 22.02
CA VAL A 30 8.75 -26.60 23.21
C VAL A 30 9.42 -27.36 24.35
N PHE A 31 10.72 -27.10 24.53
CA PHE A 31 11.53 -27.75 25.55
C PHE A 31 11.22 -27.24 26.98
N ARG A 32 11.57 -28.07 27.98
CA ARG A 32 11.61 -27.77 29.44
C ARG A 32 10.28 -27.60 30.17
N SER A 33 9.22 -27.07 29.55
CA SER A 33 7.92 -26.88 30.25
C SER A 33 6.75 -27.34 29.40
N LYS A 34 6.02 -28.34 29.92
CA LYS A 34 4.72 -28.79 29.38
C LYS A 34 3.53 -27.97 29.93
N SER A 35 3.81 -26.96 30.76
CA SER A 35 2.76 -26.09 31.30
C SER A 35 2.06 -25.34 30.17
N ARG A 36 0.72 -25.31 30.22
CA ARG A 36 -0.09 -24.43 29.37
C ARG A 36 -0.29 -23.04 29.98
N ALA A 37 0.00 -22.88 31.27
CA ALA A 37 -0.08 -21.61 31.97
C ALA A 37 1.27 -20.87 31.90
N ALA A 38 1.22 -19.57 31.59
CA ALA A 38 2.36 -18.65 31.60
C ALA A 38 3.64 -19.20 30.95
N ASN A 39 3.52 -19.80 29.75
CA ASN A 39 4.63 -20.44 29.05
C ASN A 39 5.16 -19.59 27.88
N PRO A 40 6.23 -18.80 28.07
CA PRO A 40 6.76 -17.94 27.01
C PRO A 40 7.36 -18.74 25.84
N ALA A 41 7.87 -19.95 26.07
CA ALA A 41 8.40 -20.79 24.99
C ALA A 41 7.28 -21.27 24.06
N LEU A 42 6.13 -21.67 24.61
CA LEU A 42 4.94 -21.99 23.83
C LEU A 42 4.43 -20.77 23.04
N VAL A 43 4.43 -19.60 23.69
CA VAL A 43 4.02 -18.34 23.05
C VAL A 43 4.90 -18.00 21.85
N ASN A 44 6.22 -18.12 22.01
CA ASN A 44 7.15 -17.87 20.92
C ASN A 44 6.98 -18.88 19.78
N ALA A 45 6.76 -20.16 20.08
CA ALA A 45 6.58 -21.19 19.06
C ALA A 45 5.43 -20.86 18.08
N TYR A 46 4.21 -20.60 18.57
CA TYR A 46 3.09 -20.30 17.67
C TYR A 46 3.17 -18.90 17.06
N ARG A 47 3.75 -17.91 17.76
CA ARG A 47 3.91 -16.55 17.21
C ARG A 47 4.91 -16.52 16.06
N THR A 48 5.99 -17.30 16.15
CA THR A 48 7.02 -17.39 15.10
C THR A 48 6.41 -17.80 13.77
N GLN A 49 5.53 -18.81 13.76
CA GLN A 49 4.81 -19.24 12.54
C GLN A 49 4.00 -18.09 11.91
N LYS A 50 3.29 -17.31 12.74
CA LYS A 50 2.50 -16.15 12.27
C LYS A 50 3.38 -15.03 11.73
N MET A 51 4.48 -14.73 12.42
CA MET A 51 5.44 -13.71 12.00
C MET A 51 6.09 -14.08 10.67
N LEU A 52 6.42 -15.36 10.44
CA LEU A 52 6.96 -15.83 9.17
C LEU A 52 5.97 -15.67 8.01
N LYS A 53 4.68 -15.96 8.22
CA LYS A 53 3.64 -15.70 7.20
C LYS A 53 3.54 -14.21 6.84
N VAL A 54 3.60 -13.32 7.83
CA VAL A 54 3.61 -11.87 7.60
C VAL A 54 4.89 -11.43 6.90
N ALA A 55 6.05 -11.97 7.28
CA ALA A 55 7.31 -11.67 6.61
C ALA A 55 7.28 -12.10 5.13
N LEU A 56 6.68 -13.25 4.83
CA LEU A 56 6.48 -13.73 3.45
C LEU A 56 5.57 -12.82 2.64
N THR A 57 4.49 -12.27 3.20
CA THR A 57 3.62 -11.33 2.45
C THR A 57 4.38 -10.06 2.07
N VAL A 58 5.25 -9.57 2.96
CA VAL A 58 6.11 -8.41 2.71
C VAL A 58 7.18 -8.72 1.65
N ALA A 59 7.94 -9.81 1.82
CA ALA A 59 9.04 -10.16 0.94
C ALA A 59 8.56 -10.54 -0.47
N TYR A 60 7.50 -11.35 -0.56
CA TYR A 60 6.96 -11.79 -1.85
C TYR A 60 6.25 -10.66 -2.59
N GLY A 61 5.51 -9.81 -1.87
CA GLY A 61 4.93 -8.60 -2.45
C GLY A 61 6.00 -7.63 -2.98
N ALA A 62 7.12 -7.47 -2.28
CA ALA A 62 8.24 -6.65 -2.73
C ALA A 62 8.95 -7.25 -3.96
N LEU A 63 9.11 -8.57 -4.00
CA LEU A 63 9.69 -9.30 -5.13
C LEU A 63 8.87 -9.09 -6.40
N LEU A 64 7.56 -9.32 -6.32
CA LEU A 64 6.67 -9.24 -7.47
C LEU A 64 6.44 -7.80 -7.95
N ARG A 65 6.52 -6.81 -7.06
CA ARG A 65 6.34 -5.40 -7.42
C ARG A 65 7.60 -4.83 -8.09
N THR A 66 7.65 -4.85 -9.42
CA THR A 66 8.81 -4.41 -10.21
C THR A 66 8.75 -2.91 -10.55
N GLU A 67 8.69 -2.07 -9.53
CA GLU A 67 8.82 -0.60 -9.63
C GLU A 67 9.36 -0.02 -8.32
N SER A 68 9.67 1.28 -8.32
CA SER A 68 10.00 2.03 -7.11
C SER A 68 8.90 3.06 -6.79
N ARG A 69 8.26 2.93 -5.62
CA ARG A 69 7.17 3.80 -5.17
C ARG A 69 7.21 4.06 -3.68
N GLY A 70 7.27 5.35 -3.30
CA GLY A 70 7.34 5.75 -1.90
C GLY A 70 8.56 5.14 -1.21
N ALA A 71 8.32 4.37 -0.13
CA ALA A 71 9.36 3.67 0.63
C ALA A 71 9.85 2.36 -0.03
N HIS A 72 9.18 1.90 -1.10
CA HIS A 72 9.64 0.76 -1.86
C HIS A 72 10.64 1.21 -2.92
N SER A 73 11.93 0.89 -2.75
CA SER A 73 12.97 1.19 -3.75
C SER A 73 13.57 -0.10 -4.28
N ARG A 74 13.37 -0.31 -5.59
CA ARG A 74 13.96 -1.39 -6.38
C ARG A 74 15.10 -0.83 -7.21
N GLU A 75 16.33 -1.24 -6.91
CA GLU A 75 17.53 -0.76 -7.63
C GLU A 75 17.52 -1.21 -9.09
N ASP A 76 16.96 -2.39 -9.36
CA ASP A 76 16.71 -2.96 -10.68
C ASP A 76 15.46 -2.38 -11.39
N PHE A 77 14.61 -1.64 -10.66
CA PHE A 77 13.44 -0.92 -11.20
C PHE A 77 13.29 0.47 -10.54
N PRO A 78 14.19 1.43 -10.84
CA PRO A 78 14.32 2.67 -10.07
C PRO A 78 13.18 3.69 -10.29
N SER A 79 12.39 3.53 -11.35
CA SER A 79 11.29 4.44 -11.71
C SER A 79 9.97 4.07 -11.01
N ARG A 80 9.13 5.08 -10.76
CA ARG A 80 7.71 4.89 -10.44
C ARG A 80 6.98 4.55 -11.72
N ASP A 81 6.21 3.47 -11.76
CA ASP A 81 5.55 2.99 -12.97
C ASP A 81 4.03 3.12 -12.82
N ASP A 82 3.48 4.26 -13.22
CA ASP A 82 2.04 4.51 -13.10
C ASP A 82 1.25 3.78 -14.19
N GLU A 83 1.86 3.47 -15.32
CA GLU A 83 1.23 2.69 -16.39
C GLU A 83 0.91 1.27 -15.90
N ASN A 84 1.89 0.56 -15.32
CA ASN A 84 1.73 -0.85 -14.98
C ASN A 84 1.51 -1.12 -13.49
N TRP A 85 1.78 -0.16 -12.60
CA TRP A 85 1.78 -0.40 -11.16
C TRP A 85 0.95 0.59 -10.35
N LEU A 86 0.07 1.38 -10.99
CA LEU A 86 -0.96 2.16 -10.30
C LEU A 86 -2.08 1.27 -9.70
N LYS A 87 -1.66 0.38 -8.80
CA LYS A 87 -2.45 -0.64 -8.14
C LYS A 87 -1.88 -0.97 -6.77
N ARG A 88 -2.73 -1.50 -5.92
CA ARG A 88 -2.43 -1.97 -4.57
C ARG A 88 -2.20 -3.48 -4.58
N THR A 89 -1.12 -3.93 -3.97
CA THR A 89 -0.86 -5.35 -3.76
C THR A 89 -1.77 -5.86 -2.65
N ILE A 90 -2.58 -6.88 -2.94
CA ILE A 90 -3.45 -7.55 -1.98
C ILE A 90 -2.92 -8.96 -1.76
N THR A 91 -2.57 -9.29 -0.53
CA THR A 91 -2.08 -10.63 -0.17
C THR A 91 -3.14 -11.38 0.62
N SER A 92 -3.37 -12.64 0.28
CA SER A 92 -4.27 -13.53 1.01
C SER A 92 -3.62 -14.90 1.23
N TRP A 93 -4.23 -15.71 2.10
CA TRP A 93 -3.75 -17.04 2.43
C TRP A 93 -4.94 -18.02 2.48
N PRO A 94 -5.61 -18.28 1.34
CA PRO A 94 -6.86 -19.03 1.29
C PRO A 94 -6.70 -20.53 1.64
N ASP A 95 -5.58 -21.14 1.30
CA ASP A 95 -5.28 -22.54 1.63
C ASP A 95 -4.34 -22.62 2.83
N GLU A 96 -4.65 -23.43 3.84
CA GLU A 96 -3.77 -23.61 5.00
C GLU A 96 -2.47 -24.39 4.67
N HIS A 97 -2.46 -25.14 3.59
CA HIS A 97 -1.31 -25.93 3.15
C HIS A 97 -0.34 -25.14 2.28
N GLN A 98 -0.77 -24.04 1.65
CA GLN A 98 0.14 -23.19 0.87
C GLN A 98 1.22 -22.60 1.77
N THR A 99 2.41 -22.42 1.19
CA THR A 99 3.61 -21.97 1.91
C THR A 99 4.06 -20.58 1.50
N LEU A 100 3.51 -20.04 0.40
CA LEU A 100 3.63 -18.66 -0.04
C LEU A 100 2.24 -18.00 -0.07
N PRO A 101 2.14 -16.68 0.14
CA PRO A 101 0.87 -15.98 0.05
C PRO A 101 0.39 -15.88 -1.39
N SER A 102 -0.93 -15.92 -1.58
CA SER A 102 -1.56 -15.59 -2.85
C SER A 102 -1.56 -14.08 -3.02
N VAL A 103 -1.29 -13.60 -4.24
CA VAL A 103 -1.19 -12.17 -4.54
C VAL A 103 -2.17 -11.82 -5.64
N THR A 104 -3.00 -10.82 -5.38
CA THR A 104 -3.81 -10.13 -6.38
C THR A 104 -3.49 -8.65 -6.35
N TYR A 105 -4.02 -7.91 -7.32
CA TYR A 105 -3.86 -6.47 -7.38
C TYR A 105 -5.22 -5.80 -7.52
N GLU A 106 -5.38 -4.68 -6.85
CA GLU A 106 -6.54 -3.80 -6.95
C GLU A 106 -6.09 -2.52 -7.64
N ASP A 107 -6.60 -2.26 -8.84
CA ASP A 107 -6.27 -1.05 -9.61
C ASP A 107 -6.80 0.20 -8.91
N ILE A 108 -6.10 1.32 -9.10
CA ILE A 108 -6.51 2.62 -8.58
C ILE A 108 -7.00 3.48 -9.75
N GLU A 109 -8.29 3.80 -9.76
CA GLU A 109 -8.95 4.53 -10.83
C GLU A 109 -8.54 6.00 -10.87
N ILE A 110 -7.73 6.38 -11.85
CA ILE A 110 -7.21 7.75 -12.03
C ILE A 110 -8.35 8.78 -12.17
N GLU A 111 -9.43 8.41 -12.85
CA GLU A 111 -10.56 9.30 -13.13
C GLU A 111 -11.29 9.76 -11.87
N THR A 112 -11.18 9.01 -10.78
CA THR A 112 -11.81 9.34 -9.49
C THR A 112 -10.91 10.21 -8.59
N MET A 113 -9.64 10.39 -8.96
CA MET A 113 -8.69 11.14 -8.15
C MET A 113 -8.99 12.64 -8.19
N GLU A 114 -9.09 13.27 -7.01
CA GLU A 114 -9.11 14.72 -6.88
C GLU A 114 -7.78 15.35 -7.36
N MET A 115 -6.69 14.61 -7.23
CA MET A 115 -5.35 15.01 -7.65
C MET A 115 -4.71 13.85 -8.44
N PRO A 116 -4.66 13.94 -9.78
CA PRO A 116 -4.06 12.92 -10.63
C PRO A 116 -2.57 12.70 -10.35
N PRO A 117 -1.99 11.56 -10.78
CA PRO A 117 -0.59 11.26 -10.53
C PRO A 117 0.37 12.33 -11.08
N GLY A 118 1.29 12.80 -10.24
CA GLY A 118 2.27 13.81 -10.64
C GLY A 118 3.57 13.68 -9.86
N PHE A 119 4.43 14.69 -9.98
CA PHE A 119 5.67 14.77 -9.22
C PHE A 119 5.38 14.87 -7.72
N ARG A 120 6.07 14.04 -6.93
CA ARG A 120 5.84 13.93 -5.48
C ARG A 120 6.48 15.04 -4.64
N GLY A 121 7.21 15.97 -5.27
CA GLY A 121 7.89 17.09 -4.61
C GLY A 121 9.35 16.84 -4.21
N TYR A 122 9.80 15.58 -4.10
CA TYR A 122 11.17 15.23 -3.70
C TYR A 122 11.82 14.17 -4.60
N GLY A 123 13.16 14.21 -4.63
CA GLY A 123 13.98 13.39 -5.51
C GLY A 123 13.90 13.87 -6.96
N LYS A 124 14.37 13.03 -7.88
CA LYS A 124 14.22 13.29 -9.33
C LYS A 124 12.86 12.81 -9.81
N ASP A 125 12.35 13.48 -10.83
CA ASP A 125 11.16 13.00 -11.54
C ASP A 125 11.54 11.79 -12.40
N MET A 126 11.22 10.60 -11.88
CA MET A 126 11.51 9.31 -12.48
C MET A 126 10.21 8.52 -12.64
N ILE A 127 9.18 9.18 -13.18
CA ILE A 127 7.84 8.62 -13.32
C ILE A 127 7.64 8.16 -14.77
N LYS A 128 7.19 6.91 -14.95
CA LYS A 128 6.54 6.47 -16.18
C LYS A 128 5.05 6.76 -16.02
N HIS A 129 4.60 7.85 -16.61
CA HIS A 129 3.22 8.31 -16.46
C HIS A 129 2.24 7.34 -17.10
N ASN A 130 1.09 7.17 -16.46
CA ASN A 130 -0.03 6.46 -17.04
C ASN A 130 -0.65 7.31 -18.17
N HIS A 131 -1.02 6.68 -19.28
CA HIS A 131 -1.60 7.38 -20.44
C HIS A 131 -2.89 8.18 -20.12
N LEU A 132 -3.66 7.82 -19.09
CA LEU A 132 -4.87 8.55 -18.66
C LEU A 132 -4.58 9.78 -17.79
N THR A 133 -3.34 9.93 -17.31
CA THR A 133 -2.97 11.01 -16.36
C THR A 133 -3.22 12.41 -16.94
N PRO A 134 -2.84 12.73 -18.20
CA PRO A 134 -3.05 14.06 -18.76
C PRO A 134 -4.52 14.44 -18.85
N ASP A 135 -5.39 13.50 -19.25
CA ASP A 135 -6.82 13.74 -19.41
C ASP A 135 -7.50 13.97 -18.06
N ALA A 136 -7.11 13.18 -17.05
CA ALA A 136 -7.57 13.38 -15.68
C ALA A 136 -7.13 14.73 -15.12
N GLN A 137 -5.89 15.16 -15.41
CA GLN A 137 -5.38 16.47 -14.99
C GLN A 137 -6.18 17.61 -15.63
N GLN A 138 -6.41 17.55 -16.95
CA GLN A 138 -7.22 18.54 -17.66
C GLN A 138 -8.68 18.58 -17.17
N ARG A 139 -9.27 17.43 -16.80
CA ARG A 139 -10.61 17.38 -16.18
C ARG A 139 -10.62 18.14 -14.86
N VAL A 140 -9.67 17.86 -13.98
CA VAL A 140 -9.57 18.51 -12.66
C VAL A 140 -9.36 20.02 -12.78
N ASP A 141 -8.46 20.44 -13.67
CA ASP A 141 -8.14 21.86 -13.84
C ASP A 141 -9.33 22.64 -14.39
N ARG A 142 -9.99 22.12 -15.44
CA ARG A 142 -11.19 22.74 -16.02
C ARG A 142 -12.30 22.89 -14.98
N LEU A 143 -12.60 21.83 -14.21
CA LEU A 143 -13.66 21.87 -13.21
C LEU A 143 -13.34 22.86 -12.09
N ARG A 144 -12.09 22.89 -11.61
CA ARG A 144 -11.65 23.86 -10.60
C ARG A 144 -11.77 25.30 -11.10
N GLU A 145 -11.32 25.58 -12.31
CA GLU A 145 -11.41 26.93 -12.89
C GLU A 145 -12.86 27.38 -13.08
N GLN A 146 -13.71 26.49 -13.59
CA GLN A 146 -15.13 26.77 -13.78
C GLN A 146 -15.80 27.12 -12.45
N LEU A 147 -15.70 26.24 -11.43
CA LEU A 147 -16.38 26.43 -10.16
C LEU A 147 -15.84 27.66 -9.39
N LYS A 148 -14.55 27.97 -9.51
CA LYS A 148 -13.98 29.22 -8.99
C LYS A 148 -14.61 30.46 -9.64
N LYS A 149 -14.82 30.45 -10.96
CA LYS A 149 -15.49 31.55 -11.67
C LYS A 149 -16.96 31.70 -11.24
N GLU A 150 -17.60 30.60 -10.88
CA GLU A 150 -18.97 30.58 -10.33
C GLU A 150 -19.04 31.00 -8.84
N GLY A 151 -17.91 31.32 -8.20
CA GLY A 151 -17.85 31.75 -6.81
C GLY A 151 -18.00 30.62 -5.79
N LYS A 152 -17.81 29.36 -6.20
CA LYS A 152 -17.91 28.18 -5.33
C LYS A 152 -16.80 28.12 -4.32
N ASP A 153 -17.14 27.71 -3.09
CA ASP A 153 -16.15 27.55 -2.02
C ASP A 153 -15.28 26.30 -2.24
N ARG A 154 -14.20 26.18 -1.44
CA ARG A 154 -13.29 25.03 -1.54
C ARG A 154 -13.94 23.68 -1.22
N PHE A 155 -15.01 23.66 -0.42
CA PHE A 155 -15.72 22.44 -0.06
C PHE A 155 -16.63 21.98 -1.20
N GLU A 156 -17.33 22.92 -1.86
CA GLU A 156 -18.14 22.65 -3.04
C GLU A 156 -17.27 22.14 -4.20
N ILE A 157 -16.10 22.75 -4.42
CA ILE A 157 -15.12 22.31 -5.42
C ILE A 157 -14.62 20.90 -5.13
N GLN A 158 -14.22 20.63 -3.88
CA GLN A 158 -13.75 19.30 -3.46
C GLN A 158 -14.84 18.25 -3.72
N ASN A 159 -16.08 18.52 -3.30
CA ASN A 159 -17.19 17.59 -3.46
C ASN A 159 -17.53 17.31 -4.93
N ALA A 160 -17.33 18.28 -5.83
CA ALA A 160 -17.51 18.09 -7.27
C ALA A 160 -16.37 17.25 -7.90
N LEU A 161 -15.15 17.33 -7.36
CA LEU A 161 -14.00 16.59 -7.87
C LEU A 161 -13.99 15.13 -7.42
N MET A 162 -14.25 14.89 -6.13
CA MET A 162 -14.19 13.57 -5.50
C MET A 162 -15.09 13.56 -4.25
N PRO A 163 -16.39 13.28 -4.38
CA PRO A 163 -17.30 13.26 -3.24
C PRO A 163 -16.96 12.13 -2.27
N PHE A 164 -16.93 12.45 -0.97
CA PHE A 164 -16.69 11.47 0.09
C PHE A 164 -17.56 11.65 1.34
N MET A 165 -18.43 12.66 1.38
CA MET A 165 -19.21 13.00 2.58
C MET A 165 -20.18 11.89 3.00
N ASP A 166 -20.71 11.13 2.04
CA ASP A 166 -21.52 9.94 2.26
C ASP A 166 -20.76 8.80 2.95
N LYS A 167 -19.42 8.78 2.79
CA LYS A 167 -18.51 7.83 3.43
C LYS A 167 -18.17 8.21 4.87
N LEU A 168 -18.45 9.45 5.28
CA LEU A 168 -18.25 9.89 6.66
C LEU A 168 -19.46 9.53 7.54
N PRO A 169 -19.26 8.97 8.75
CA PRO A 169 -20.32 8.84 9.73
C PRO A 169 -20.97 10.20 10.02
N LYS A 170 -22.31 10.25 10.11
CA LYS A 170 -23.08 11.51 10.25
C LYS A 170 -22.53 12.46 11.32
N LYS A 171 -22.11 11.94 12.48
CA LYS A 171 -21.55 12.74 13.58
C LYS A 171 -20.23 13.48 13.25
N TYR A 172 -19.56 13.13 12.16
CA TYR A 172 -18.29 13.71 11.72
C TYR A 172 -18.39 14.52 10.42
N GLN A 173 -19.60 14.77 9.91
CA GLN A 173 -19.81 15.56 8.68
C GLN A 173 -19.73 17.08 8.91
N GLY A 174 -19.50 17.53 10.15
CA GLY A 174 -19.31 18.94 10.47
C GLY A 174 -17.99 19.50 9.90
N ARG A 175 -17.93 20.82 9.71
CA ARG A 175 -16.71 21.52 9.32
C ARG A 175 -15.83 21.76 10.55
N ASN A 176 -14.51 21.68 10.38
CA ASN A 176 -13.56 22.07 11.41
C ASN A 176 -13.49 23.60 11.47
N GLU A 177 -13.97 24.18 12.57
CA GLU A 177 -13.83 25.61 12.86
C GLU A 177 -12.35 26.00 12.92
N ARG A 178 -12.03 27.19 12.40
CA ARG A 178 -10.69 27.77 12.47
C ARG A 178 -10.78 29.21 12.92
N LEU A 179 -9.80 29.63 13.72
CA LEU A 179 -9.63 31.02 14.09
C LEU A 179 -9.51 31.87 12.82
N GLY A 180 -10.43 32.83 12.64
CA GLY A 180 -10.43 33.73 11.49
C GLY A 180 -11.20 33.24 10.26
N GLU A 181 -11.70 32.00 10.25
CA GLU A 181 -12.76 31.58 9.31
C GLU A 181 -14.10 31.82 10.03
N ASN A 182 -14.83 32.89 9.70
CA ASN A 182 -16.22 33.04 10.14
C ASN A 182 -17.04 31.94 9.44
N VAL A 183 -17.28 30.83 10.14
CA VAL A 183 -18.10 29.70 9.65
C VAL A 183 -19.58 30.04 9.74
#